data_AF-A0A382LCH5-F1
#
_entry.id   AF-A0A382LCH5-F1
#
_cell.length_a   1.000
_cell.length_b   1.000
_cell.length_c   1.000
_cell.angle_alpha   90.00
_cell.angle_beta   90.00
_cell.angle_gamma   90.00
#
_symmetry.space_group_name_H-M   'P 1'
#
loop_
_entity.id
_entity.type
_entity.pdbx_description
1 polymer ?
#
loop_
_entity_poly.entity_id
_entity_poly.type
_entity_poly.pdbx_seq_one_letter_code
_entity_poly.pdbx_strand_id
1 'polypeptide(L)'
;VLIEGKAIQLHPLVCTAFNADFDGDQMAVHVPLSVEAQLESRALMMASNNILSPANGEPIIVPSQDVVLGLYYMTRERINAKGEGMIFSDIQEVHRARQNRDVDLHARIKVRITSAESDESGNTATADRIADTTVGRALLSELLPDGLSFDLLNRDMTKKAISELINISYRTVGLKNTVVFADQLMYTGFSYATRAGLSIGVDDMVVPEDKGKILELADAEVKDIQNQYASGLVTDGERYNKVVDIWSHTNDKVAKAMMNKLDSEFVVDAAGKEVKHPSFNSIFMMADSGARGSAAQIRQLAGMRGLMAKPDGSIIETPITANFREGLDVLQYFISTHGARKGLADTALKTANSGYLTRRLVDVAQDLVVTEEDCGTGNGLWVTPLVDGGDVVEPLRVRVLGR
;
A
#
# COMPACT_ATOMS: atom_id res chain seq x y z
N VAL A 1 -13.45 21.93 -20.66
CA VAL A 1 -12.13 22.50 -20.34
C VAL A 1 -11.28 22.41 -21.58
N LEU A 2 -10.73 23.52 -22.06
CA LEU A 2 -9.74 23.53 -23.14
C LEU A 2 -8.38 23.82 -22.50
N ILE A 3 -7.33 23.16 -22.98
CA ILE A 3 -5.96 23.33 -22.49
C ILE A 3 -5.04 23.69 -23.64
N GLU A 4 -3.95 24.38 -23.33
CA GLU A 4 -2.84 24.58 -24.26
C GLU A 4 -1.90 23.36 -24.22
N GLY A 5 -1.27 23.05 -25.36
CA GLY A 5 -0.37 21.91 -25.51
C GLY A 5 -0.96 20.75 -26.32
N LYS A 6 -0.17 19.69 -26.51
CA LYS A 6 -0.54 18.51 -27.32
C LYS A 6 -0.67 17.22 -26.49
N ALA A 7 -0.58 17.32 -25.16
CA ALA A 7 -0.66 16.18 -24.25
C ALA A 7 -2.04 16.15 -23.56
N ILE A 8 -2.60 14.96 -23.45
CA ILE A 8 -3.86 14.74 -22.72
C ILE A 8 -3.57 14.80 -21.22
N GLN A 9 -4.39 15.56 -20.48
CA GLN A 9 -4.36 15.55 -19.02
C GLN A 9 -5.38 14.55 -18.50
N LEU A 10 -4.91 13.56 -17.74
CA LEU A 10 -5.72 12.52 -17.11
C LEU A 10 -5.74 12.72 -15.60
N HIS A 11 -6.90 12.47 -14.97
CA HIS A 11 -7.04 12.57 -13.52
C HIS A 11 -6.23 11.48 -12.80
N PRO A 12 -5.44 11.78 -11.76
CA PRO A 12 -4.58 10.77 -11.10
C PRO A 12 -5.32 9.56 -10.52
N LEU A 13 -6.54 9.75 -10.01
CA LEU A 13 -7.32 8.67 -9.39
C LEU A 13 -7.84 7.63 -10.40
N VAL A 14 -7.83 7.93 -11.72
CA VAL A 14 -8.27 6.96 -12.74
C VAL A 14 -7.11 6.19 -13.37
N CYS A 15 -5.86 6.57 -13.12
CA CYS A 15 -4.67 5.89 -13.65
C CYS A 15 -4.63 4.40 -13.28
N THR A 16 -5.10 4.05 -12.07
CA THR A 16 -5.21 2.66 -11.61
C THR A 16 -6.16 1.83 -12.48
N ALA A 17 -7.32 2.40 -12.84
CA ALA A 17 -8.31 1.73 -13.68
C ALA A 17 -7.84 1.56 -15.12
N PHE A 18 -7.13 2.56 -15.66
CA PHE A 18 -6.53 2.47 -16.99
C PHE A 18 -5.25 1.62 -17.03
N ASN A 19 -4.70 1.26 -15.85
CA ASN A 19 -3.36 0.69 -15.71
C ASN A 19 -2.32 1.50 -16.51
N ALA A 20 -2.44 2.82 -16.44
CA ALA A 20 -1.62 3.75 -17.20
C ALA A 20 -0.66 4.48 -16.26
N ASP A 21 0.55 4.73 -16.75
CA ASP A 21 1.49 5.62 -16.10
C ASP A 21 1.82 6.83 -16.99
N PHE A 22 2.77 7.65 -16.56
CA PHE A 22 3.16 8.88 -17.26
C PHE A 22 4.60 8.79 -17.79
N ASP A 23 5.02 7.61 -18.25
CA ASP A 23 6.36 7.40 -18.83
C ASP A 23 6.41 7.49 -20.37
N GLY A 24 5.24 7.66 -21.02
CA GLY A 24 5.10 7.74 -22.47
C GLY A 24 3.82 7.14 -23.03
N ASP A 25 2.97 6.56 -22.18
CA ASP A 25 1.67 6.01 -22.55
C ASP A 25 0.80 6.98 -23.34
N GLN A 26 0.09 6.43 -24.34
CA GLN A 26 -0.79 7.18 -25.23
C GLN A 26 -2.22 6.70 -25.08
N MET A 27 -3.18 7.64 -25.10
CA MET A 27 -4.60 7.34 -25.03
C MET A 27 -5.32 7.82 -26.29
N ALA A 28 -6.24 7.00 -26.79
CA ALA A 28 -7.12 7.36 -27.89
C ALA A 28 -8.38 8.06 -27.37
N VAL A 29 -8.81 9.11 -28.05
CA VAL A 29 -10.02 9.87 -27.71
C VAL A 29 -11.04 9.72 -28.82
N HIS A 30 -12.26 9.32 -28.45
CA HIS A 30 -13.40 9.19 -29.35
C HIS A 30 -14.50 10.18 -28.96
N VAL A 31 -15.22 10.73 -29.94
CA VAL A 31 -16.29 11.71 -29.71
C VAL A 31 -17.64 11.07 -30.01
N PRO A 32 -18.56 10.93 -29.03
CA PRO A 32 -19.90 10.43 -29.27
C PRO A 32 -20.71 11.46 -30.08
N LEU A 33 -21.24 11.04 -31.23
CA LEU A 33 -21.92 11.96 -32.16
C LEU A 33 -23.43 11.98 -31.96
N SER A 34 -24.08 10.82 -31.78
CA SER A 34 -25.53 10.75 -31.62
C SER A 34 -25.97 11.18 -30.22
N VAL A 35 -27.23 11.60 -30.09
CA VAL A 35 -27.79 12.02 -28.80
C VAL A 35 -27.83 10.83 -27.83
N GLU A 36 -28.16 9.64 -28.34
CA GLU A 36 -28.17 8.40 -27.57
C GLU A 36 -26.77 8.07 -27.04
N ALA A 37 -25.74 8.15 -27.88
CA ALA A 37 -24.36 7.86 -27.47
C ALA A 37 -23.84 8.88 -26.45
N GLN A 38 -24.23 10.15 -26.57
CA GLN A 38 -23.87 11.19 -25.60
C GLN A 38 -24.55 10.93 -24.24
N LEU A 39 -25.83 10.55 -24.24
CA LEU A 39 -26.57 10.20 -23.03
C LEU A 39 -26.02 8.93 -22.37
N GLU A 40 -25.73 7.89 -23.16
CA GLU A 40 -25.11 6.65 -22.68
C GLU A 40 -23.73 6.91 -22.07
N SER A 41 -22.87 7.66 -22.77
CA SER A 41 -21.54 8.03 -22.27
C SER A 41 -21.63 8.78 -20.95
N ARG A 42 -22.63 9.65 -20.80
CA ARG A 42 -22.84 10.44 -19.58
C ARG A 42 -23.45 9.64 -18.43
N ALA A 43 -24.41 8.76 -18.72
CA ALA A 43 -25.17 8.03 -17.71
C ALA A 43 -24.45 6.76 -17.25
N LEU A 44 -23.69 6.08 -18.12
CA LEU A 44 -23.05 4.79 -17.82
C LEU A 44 -21.52 4.89 -17.80
N MET A 45 -20.91 5.53 -18.80
CA MET A 45 -19.45 5.49 -18.98
C MET A 45 -18.69 6.59 -18.20
N MET A 46 -19.39 7.54 -17.59
CA MET A 46 -18.75 8.64 -16.86
C MET A 46 -17.91 8.10 -15.68
N ALA A 47 -16.71 8.65 -15.50
CA ALA A 47 -15.78 8.19 -14.47
C ALA A 47 -16.36 8.27 -13.05
N SER A 48 -17.20 9.27 -12.76
CA SER A 48 -17.86 9.43 -11.46
C SER A 48 -18.85 8.30 -11.13
N ASN A 49 -19.29 7.53 -12.12
CA ASN A 49 -20.22 6.40 -11.91
C ASN A 49 -19.43 5.11 -11.63
N ASN A 50 -18.22 5.00 -12.16
CA ASN A 50 -17.40 3.80 -12.14
C ASN A 50 -16.31 3.88 -11.05
N ILE A 51 -16.74 4.02 -9.79
CA ILE A 51 -15.81 4.15 -8.66
C ILE A 51 -15.52 2.82 -7.95
N LEU A 52 -16.34 1.80 -8.18
CA LEU A 52 -16.15 0.44 -7.69
C LEU A 52 -15.70 -0.48 -8.84
N SER A 53 -14.86 -1.44 -8.50
CA SER A 53 -14.48 -2.50 -9.43
C SER A 53 -15.66 -3.46 -9.66
N PRO A 54 -16.07 -3.73 -10.91
CA PRO A 54 -17.11 -4.70 -11.22
C PRO A 54 -16.77 -6.13 -10.77
N ALA A 55 -15.48 -6.44 -10.57
CA ALA A 55 -15.02 -7.78 -10.23
C ALA A 55 -15.23 -8.15 -8.76
N ASN A 56 -15.13 -7.18 -7.83
CA ASN A 56 -15.13 -7.46 -6.39
C ASN A 56 -15.87 -6.41 -5.54
N GLY A 57 -16.38 -5.32 -6.13
CA GLY A 57 -17.10 -4.27 -5.42
C GLY A 57 -16.24 -3.41 -4.49
N GLU A 58 -14.91 -3.52 -4.58
CA GLU A 58 -13.98 -2.63 -3.87
C GLU A 58 -13.76 -1.33 -4.65
N PRO A 59 -13.48 -0.19 -3.98
CA PRO A 59 -13.17 1.05 -4.67
C PRO A 59 -11.93 0.93 -5.57
N ILE A 60 -12.04 1.38 -6.81
CA ILE A 60 -10.90 1.43 -7.76
C ILE A 60 -10.19 2.80 -7.77
N ILE A 61 -10.89 3.84 -7.31
CA ILE A 61 -10.42 5.23 -7.25
C ILE A 61 -9.57 5.53 -6.01
N VAL A 62 -8.93 4.51 -5.43
CA VAL A 62 -8.11 4.67 -4.23
C VAL A 62 -6.86 5.49 -4.59
N PRO A 63 -6.56 6.56 -3.82
CA PRO A 63 -5.33 7.31 -3.99
C PRO A 63 -4.09 6.42 -4.03
N SER A 64 -3.11 6.82 -4.84
CA SER A 64 -1.88 6.07 -5.05
C SER A 64 -0.65 6.90 -4.67
N GLN A 65 0.45 6.18 -4.37
CA GLN A 65 1.80 6.75 -4.19
C GLN A 65 1.82 8.01 -3.32
N ASP A 66 2.18 9.15 -3.88
CA ASP A 66 2.44 10.41 -3.20
C ASP A 66 1.26 10.92 -2.37
N VAL A 67 0.03 10.71 -2.84
CA VAL A 67 -1.17 11.13 -2.12
C VAL A 67 -1.30 10.34 -0.81
N VAL A 68 -1.08 9.02 -0.88
CA VAL A 68 -1.08 8.15 0.30
C VAL A 68 0.04 8.56 1.25
N LEU A 69 1.24 8.83 0.73
CA LEU A 69 2.37 9.24 1.55
C LEU A 69 2.12 10.57 2.27
N GLY A 70 1.50 11.54 1.60
CA GLY A 70 1.14 12.84 2.19
C GLY A 70 0.09 12.71 3.29
N LEU A 71 -0.98 11.93 3.06
CA LEU A 71 -2.01 11.65 4.06
C LEU A 71 -1.45 10.86 5.25
N TYR A 72 -0.62 9.86 4.99
CA TYR A 72 0.06 9.08 6.02
C TYR A 72 0.96 9.99 6.87
N TYR A 73 1.86 10.77 6.25
CA TYR A 73 2.70 11.73 6.97
C TYR A 73 1.86 12.68 7.83
N MET A 74 0.83 13.28 7.25
CA MET A 74 -0.06 14.20 7.95
C MET A 74 -0.73 13.57 9.18
N THR A 75 -1.11 12.29 9.10
CA THR A 75 -1.87 11.62 10.16
C THR A 75 -1.00 10.92 11.20
N ARG A 76 0.32 10.83 11.00
CA ARG A 76 1.24 10.30 12.00
C ARG A 76 1.36 11.19 13.22
N GLU A 77 1.63 10.54 14.35
CA GLU A 77 1.96 11.19 15.61
C GLU A 77 3.47 11.22 15.87
N ARG A 78 3.93 12.24 16.59
CA ARG A 78 5.31 12.39 17.06
C ARG A 78 5.30 12.66 18.55
N ILE A 79 6.15 11.93 19.28
CA ILE A 79 6.37 12.14 20.71
C ILE A 79 7.15 13.44 20.92
N ASN A 80 6.78 14.23 21.92
CA ASN A 80 7.43 15.47 22.33
C ASN A 80 7.46 16.54 21.23
N ALA A 81 6.37 16.63 20.47
CA ALA A 81 6.22 17.61 19.41
C ALA A 81 5.71 18.95 19.98
N LYS A 82 6.01 20.05 19.28
CA LYS A 82 5.60 21.39 19.73
C LYS A 82 4.08 21.46 19.84
N GLY A 83 3.56 21.85 21.00
CA GLY A 83 2.12 21.95 21.25
C GLY A 83 1.45 20.66 21.74
N GLU A 84 2.24 19.66 22.15
CA GLU A 84 1.71 18.45 22.77
C GLU A 84 0.89 18.76 24.04
N GLY A 85 -0.27 18.12 24.16
CA GLY A 85 -1.19 18.27 25.29
C GLY A 85 -2.05 19.52 25.27
N MET A 86 -1.94 20.38 24.23
CA MET A 86 -2.82 21.53 24.08
C MET A 86 -4.26 21.10 23.80
N ILE A 87 -5.20 21.92 24.27
CA ILE A 87 -6.63 21.70 24.12
C ILE A 87 -7.20 22.80 23.22
N PHE A 88 -7.94 22.39 22.19
CA PHE A 88 -8.54 23.28 21.20
C PHE A 88 -10.05 23.19 21.21
N SER A 89 -10.70 24.33 21.02
CA SER A 89 -12.16 24.47 21.07
C SER A 89 -12.84 24.07 19.75
N ASP A 90 -12.16 24.24 18.61
CA ASP A 90 -12.64 23.86 17.28
C ASP A 90 -11.47 23.63 16.30
N ILE A 91 -11.78 23.17 15.08
CA ILE A 91 -10.80 22.94 14.01
C ILE A 91 -10.19 24.26 13.51
N GLN A 92 -10.94 25.36 13.55
CA GLN A 92 -10.47 26.68 13.10
C GLN A 92 -9.35 27.23 13.99
N GLU A 93 -9.42 26.96 15.30
CA GLU A 93 -8.37 27.28 16.25
C GLU A 93 -7.10 26.46 15.98
N VAL A 94 -7.25 25.19 15.60
CA VAL A 94 -6.13 24.33 15.17
C VAL A 94 -5.46 24.89 13.92
N HIS A 95 -6.25 25.35 12.92
CA HIS A 95 -5.72 26.04 11.74
C HIS A 95 -4.90 27.28 12.12
N ARG A 96 -5.44 28.14 13.00
CA ARG A 96 -4.75 29.35 13.46
C ARG A 96 -3.45 29.03 14.19
N ALA A 97 -3.48 28.07 15.11
CA ALA A 97 -2.30 27.64 15.86
C ALA A 97 -1.23 27.06 14.92
N ARG A 98 -1.63 26.31 13.89
CA ARG A 98 -0.71 25.77 12.89
C ARG A 98 -0.10 26.86 12.02
N GLN A 99 -0.90 27.83 11.58
CA GLN A 99 -0.44 28.96 10.76
C GLN A 99 0.54 29.86 11.53
N ASN A 100 0.30 30.09 12.82
CA ASN A 100 1.21 30.80 13.72
C ASN A 100 2.47 29.99 14.08
N ARG A 101 2.54 28.72 13.68
CA ARG A 101 3.62 27.77 14.01
C ARG A 101 3.75 27.51 15.51
N ASP A 102 2.65 27.63 16.25
CA ASP A 102 2.59 27.33 17.68
C ASP A 102 2.51 25.82 17.93
N VAL A 103 1.96 25.07 16.97
CA VAL A 103 1.85 23.60 17.02
C VAL A 103 2.49 22.89 15.83
N ASP A 104 3.05 21.71 16.09
CA ASP A 104 3.51 20.78 15.05
C ASP A 104 2.34 19.96 14.47
N LEU A 105 2.46 19.50 13.23
CA LEU A 105 1.45 18.70 12.53
C LEU A 105 1.20 17.36 13.23
N HIS A 106 2.26 16.78 13.80
CA HIS A 106 2.25 15.48 14.44
C HIS A 106 2.02 15.55 15.95
N ALA A 107 1.76 16.75 16.50
CA ALA A 107 1.56 16.93 17.93
C ALA A 107 0.22 16.31 18.38
N ARG A 108 0.26 15.61 19.52
CA ARG A 108 -0.92 15.06 20.18
C ARG A 108 -1.67 16.19 20.88
N ILE A 109 -2.94 16.35 20.54
CA ILE A 109 -3.80 17.43 21.03
C ILE A 109 -5.17 16.87 21.43
N LYS A 110 -5.90 17.62 22.25
CA LYS A 110 -7.33 17.36 22.47
C LYS A 110 -8.13 18.41 21.73
N VAL A 111 -9.06 17.99 20.90
CA VAL A 111 -9.91 18.93 20.15
C VAL A 111 -11.35 18.47 20.20
N ARG A 112 -12.26 19.44 20.34
CA ARG A 112 -13.69 19.19 20.19
C ARG A 112 -14.01 19.06 18.70
N ILE A 113 -14.48 17.88 18.32
CA ILE A 113 -14.90 17.56 16.95
C ILE A 113 -16.40 17.34 16.98
N THR A 114 -17.08 18.05 16.09
CA THR A 114 -18.50 17.83 15.81
C THR A 114 -18.59 16.84 14.66
N SER A 115 -18.98 15.60 14.94
CA SER A 115 -19.23 14.60 13.90
C SER A 115 -20.73 14.34 13.80
N ALA A 116 -21.28 14.45 12.59
CA ALA A 116 -22.61 13.94 12.28
C ALA A 116 -22.47 12.43 12.07
N GLU A 117 -22.82 11.65 13.08
CA GLU A 117 -22.82 10.19 12.96
C GLU A 117 -24.20 9.74 12.47
N SER A 118 -24.23 8.93 11.42
CA SER A 118 -25.45 8.27 10.97
C SER A 118 -25.63 6.98 11.76
N ASP A 119 -26.71 6.86 12.53
CA ASP A 119 -27.12 5.59 13.13
C ASP A 119 -27.47 4.56 12.03
N GLU A 120 -27.44 3.27 12.36
CA GLU A 120 -27.88 2.18 11.45
C GLU A 120 -29.31 2.35 10.91
N SER A 121 -30.11 3.23 11.52
CA SER A 121 -31.46 3.62 11.09
C SER A 121 -31.52 4.83 10.14
N GLY A 122 -30.37 5.40 9.74
CA GLY A 122 -30.30 6.55 8.81
C GLY A 122 -30.55 7.92 9.45
N ASN A 123 -30.65 7.99 10.79
CA ASN A 123 -30.76 9.26 11.51
C ASN A 123 -29.36 9.83 11.73
N THR A 124 -29.15 11.09 11.33
CA THR A 124 -27.91 11.83 11.59
C THR A 124 -28.01 12.52 12.94
N ALA A 125 -27.24 12.04 13.92
CA ALA A 125 -27.08 12.72 15.20
C ALA A 125 -25.75 13.50 15.17
N THR A 126 -25.82 14.80 15.40
CA THR A 126 -24.63 15.63 15.62
C THR A 126 -24.16 15.44 17.06
N ALA A 127 -23.03 14.77 17.24
CA ALA A 127 -22.40 14.58 18.54
C ALA A 127 -21.11 15.42 18.62
N ASP A 128 -21.04 16.26 19.65
CA ASP A 128 -19.80 16.94 20.04
C ASP A 128 -18.99 16.03 20.95
N ARG A 129 -17.81 15.63 20.51
CA ARG A 129 -16.88 14.81 21.29
C ARG A 129 -15.53 15.50 21.42
N ILE A 130 -14.96 15.48 22.63
CA ILE A 130 -13.54 15.79 22.83
C ILE A 130 -12.77 14.53 22.46
N ALA A 131 -12.03 14.59 21.35
CA ALA A 131 -11.23 13.48 20.87
C ALA A 131 -9.74 13.73 21.15
N ASP A 132 -9.06 12.70 21.64
CA ASP A 132 -7.60 12.65 21.68
C ASP A 132 -7.09 12.29 20.28
N THR A 133 -6.40 13.23 19.63
CA THR A 133 -5.96 13.08 18.25
C THR A 133 -4.69 13.87 17.95
N THR A 134 -4.28 13.94 16.68
CA THR A 134 -3.16 14.78 16.23
C THR A 134 -3.66 16.01 15.48
N VAL A 135 -2.84 17.06 15.41
CA VAL A 135 -3.15 18.26 14.62
C VAL A 135 -3.50 17.89 13.17
N GLY A 136 -2.73 17.02 12.52
CA GLY A 136 -3.01 16.62 11.15
C GLY A 136 -4.29 15.81 10.97
N ARG A 137 -4.62 14.88 11.90
CA ARG A 137 -5.90 14.15 11.86
C ARG A 137 -7.09 15.08 12.09
N ALA A 138 -6.95 16.07 12.98
CA ALA A 138 -7.98 17.08 13.21
C ALA A 138 -8.22 17.94 11.96
N LEU A 139 -7.15 18.36 11.26
CA LEU A 139 -7.29 19.10 10.00
C LEU A 139 -7.93 18.25 8.89
N LEU A 140 -7.67 16.93 8.88
CA LEU A 140 -8.28 16.02 7.91
C LEU A 140 -9.78 15.80 8.17
N SER A 141 -10.24 15.98 9.42
CA SER A 141 -11.66 15.83 9.77
C SER A 141 -12.59 16.83 9.07
N GLU A 142 -12.07 17.99 8.66
CA GLU A 142 -12.84 19.00 7.90
C GLU A 142 -13.31 18.47 6.54
N LEU A 143 -12.61 17.46 5.99
CA LEU A 143 -12.96 16.87 4.70
C LEU A 143 -14.00 15.75 4.83
N LEU A 144 -14.28 15.26 6.03
CA LEU A 144 -15.21 14.15 6.19
C LEU A 144 -16.61 14.56 5.76
N PRO A 145 -17.27 13.77 4.89
CA PRO A 145 -18.68 13.97 4.62
C PRO A 145 -19.53 13.67 5.85
N ASP A 146 -20.65 14.39 5.99
CA ASP A 146 -21.64 14.15 7.03
C ASP A 146 -22.11 12.69 6.99
N GLY A 147 -22.16 12.04 8.16
CA GLY A 147 -22.55 10.64 8.33
C GLY A 147 -21.40 9.69 8.66
N LEU A 148 -20.15 10.12 8.56
CA LEU A 148 -18.97 9.32 8.93
C LEU A 148 -18.45 9.69 10.33
N SER A 149 -18.11 8.67 11.12
CA SER A 149 -17.47 8.87 12.42
C SER A 149 -16.00 9.28 12.28
N PHE A 150 -15.56 10.18 13.16
CA PHE A 150 -14.16 10.62 13.23
C PHE A 150 -13.19 9.49 13.58
N ASP A 151 -13.66 8.42 14.25
CA ASP A 151 -12.81 7.29 14.63
C ASP A 151 -12.18 6.58 13.41
N LEU A 152 -12.81 6.69 12.22
CA LEU A 152 -12.26 6.16 10.97
C LEU A 152 -10.98 6.89 10.52
N LEU A 153 -10.84 8.17 10.87
CA LEU A 153 -9.66 9.00 10.60
C LEU A 153 -8.65 9.01 11.75
N ASN A 154 -9.04 8.60 12.96
CA ASN A 154 -8.15 8.68 14.12
C ASN A 154 -7.13 7.54 14.18
N ARG A 155 -6.50 7.24 13.05
CA ARG A 155 -5.46 6.23 12.85
C ARG A 155 -4.49 6.69 11.77
N ASP A 156 -3.36 6.02 11.65
CA ASP A 156 -2.41 6.33 10.58
C ASP A 156 -3.00 5.90 9.22
N MET A 157 -3.11 6.87 8.31
CA MET A 157 -3.78 6.69 7.02
C MET A 157 -2.89 5.96 6.01
N THR A 158 -2.74 4.65 6.21
CA THR A 158 -2.11 3.75 5.23
C THR A 158 -3.00 3.57 3.98
N LYS A 159 -2.44 3.05 2.88
CA LYS A 159 -3.20 2.75 1.65
C LYS A 159 -4.45 1.91 1.91
N LYS A 160 -4.36 0.92 2.80
CA LYS A 160 -5.50 0.07 3.18
C LYS A 160 -6.56 0.83 3.96
N ALA A 161 -6.14 1.66 4.91
CA ALA A 161 -7.05 2.49 5.70
C ALA A 161 -7.79 3.52 4.82
N ILE A 162 -7.12 4.10 3.84
CA ILE A 162 -7.74 5.02 2.85
C ILE A 162 -8.76 4.28 1.98
N SER A 163 -8.42 3.09 1.48
CA SER A 163 -9.35 2.27 0.69
C SER A 163 -10.61 1.90 1.48
N GLU A 164 -10.43 1.49 2.74
CA GLU A 164 -11.54 1.20 3.64
C GLU A 164 -12.40 2.43 3.90
N LEU A 165 -11.79 3.60 4.11
CA LEU A 165 -12.50 4.85 4.32
C LEU A 165 -13.38 5.23 3.12
N ILE A 166 -12.86 5.11 1.89
CA ILE A 166 -13.63 5.37 0.66
C ILE A 166 -14.77 4.37 0.51
N ASN A 167 -14.54 3.10 0.84
CA ASN A 167 -15.57 2.06 0.78
C ASN A 167 -16.72 2.33 1.78
N ILE A 168 -16.38 2.73 3.01
CA ILE A 168 -17.38 3.09 4.02
C ILE A 168 -18.13 4.36 3.60
N SER A 169 -17.41 5.38 3.10
CA SER A 169 -18.03 6.59 2.55
C SER A 169 -19.06 6.28 1.48
N TYR A 170 -18.73 5.38 0.55
CA TYR A 170 -19.64 4.97 -0.51
C TYR A 170 -20.91 4.30 0.03
N ARG A 171 -20.76 3.41 1.00
CA ARG A 171 -21.88 2.64 1.57
C ARG A 171 -22.79 3.49 2.45
N THR A 172 -22.25 4.48 3.16
CA THR A 172 -23.01 5.29 4.11
C THR A 172 -23.58 6.56 3.47
N VAL A 173 -22.77 7.29 2.70
CA VAL A 173 -23.11 8.64 2.19
C VAL A 173 -23.44 8.62 0.69
N GLY A 174 -23.15 7.51 0.00
CA GLY A 174 -23.48 7.32 -1.41
C GLY A 174 -22.45 7.88 -2.39
N LEU A 175 -22.79 7.81 -3.68
CA LEU A 175 -21.86 8.03 -4.80
C LEU A 175 -21.31 9.46 -4.85
N LYS A 176 -22.20 10.46 -4.88
CA LYS A 176 -21.84 11.87 -5.14
C LYS A 176 -20.87 12.41 -4.09
N ASN A 177 -21.18 12.19 -2.81
CA ASN A 177 -20.37 12.71 -1.71
C ASN A 177 -19.01 11.97 -1.64
N THR A 178 -18.98 10.69 -2.00
CA THR A 178 -17.72 9.91 -2.06
C THR A 178 -16.79 10.40 -3.17
N VAL A 179 -17.32 10.78 -4.33
CA VAL A 179 -16.51 11.36 -5.42
C VAL A 179 -15.88 12.68 -4.99
N VAL A 180 -16.68 13.58 -4.40
CA VAL A 180 -16.18 14.88 -3.88
C VAL A 180 -15.13 14.65 -2.79
N PHE A 181 -15.37 13.69 -1.91
CA PHE A 181 -14.45 13.33 -0.84
C PHE A 181 -13.12 12.79 -1.37
N ALA A 182 -13.15 11.90 -2.38
CA ALA A 182 -11.95 11.36 -3.00
C ALA A 182 -11.09 12.45 -3.66
N ASP A 183 -11.72 13.43 -4.32
CA ASP A 183 -11.01 14.59 -4.89
C ASP A 183 -10.37 15.45 -3.79
N GLN A 184 -11.09 15.73 -2.70
CA GLN A 184 -10.56 16.49 -1.57
C GLN A 184 -9.39 15.78 -0.87
N LEU A 185 -9.47 14.46 -0.72
CA LEU A 185 -8.36 13.64 -0.23
C LEU A 185 -7.15 13.71 -1.15
N MET A 186 -7.36 13.69 -2.47
CA MET A 186 -6.30 13.82 -3.46
C MET A 186 -5.58 15.18 -3.33
N TYR A 187 -6.33 16.28 -3.33
CA TYR A 187 -5.76 17.63 -3.22
C TYR A 187 -4.99 17.82 -1.91
N THR A 188 -5.56 17.33 -0.80
CA THR A 188 -4.93 17.42 0.52
C THR A 188 -3.67 16.58 0.59
N GLY A 189 -3.72 15.33 0.11
CA GLY A 189 -2.55 14.44 0.08
C GLY A 189 -1.40 15.04 -0.72
N PHE A 190 -1.65 15.59 -1.92
CA PHE A 190 -0.59 16.27 -2.69
C PHE A 190 -0.02 17.50 -1.99
N SER A 191 -0.89 18.34 -1.39
CA SER A 191 -0.46 19.55 -0.68
C SER A 191 0.46 19.21 0.50
N TYR A 192 0.07 18.22 1.30
CA TYR A 192 0.87 17.80 2.46
C TYR A 192 2.09 16.96 2.07
N ALA A 193 2.04 16.19 0.98
CA ALA A 193 3.22 15.51 0.45
C ALA A 193 4.32 16.51 0.05
N THR A 194 3.94 17.62 -0.62
CA THR A 194 4.91 18.68 -0.97
C THR A 194 5.45 19.39 0.28
N ARG A 195 4.58 19.68 1.27
CA ARG A 195 5.00 20.33 2.53
C ARG A 195 5.88 19.43 3.40
N ALA A 196 5.71 18.11 3.32
CA ALA A 196 6.51 17.16 4.07
C ALA A 196 7.99 17.20 3.63
N GLY A 197 8.26 17.60 2.38
CA GLY A 197 9.63 17.69 1.86
C GLY A 197 10.37 16.34 1.90
N LEU A 198 9.62 15.23 1.82
CA LEU A 198 10.20 13.89 1.86
C LEU A 198 11.13 13.70 0.68
N SER A 199 12.34 13.25 0.98
CA SER A 199 13.40 12.99 0.01
C SER A 199 14.04 11.65 0.34
N ILE A 200 14.76 11.07 -0.61
CA ILE A 200 15.51 9.83 -0.42
C ILE A 200 16.99 10.14 -0.59
N GLY A 201 17.73 10.01 0.50
CA GLY A 201 19.19 10.03 0.52
C GLY A 201 19.78 8.62 0.54
N VAL A 202 21.08 8.53 0.27
CA VAL A 202 21.85 7.27 0.44
C VAL A 202 21.92 6.87 1.92
N ASP A 203 21.94 7.85 2.82
CA ASP A 203 22.02 7.61 4.26
C ASP A 203 20.73 7.04 4.86
N ASP A 204 19.59 7.28 4.20
CA ASP A 204 18.30 6.71 4.61
C ASP A 204 18.28 5.18 4.49
N MET A 205 19.16 4.60 3.66
CA MET A 205 19.27 3.15 3.44
C MET A 205 20.11 2.48 4.54
N VAL A 206 19.63 2.44 5.78
CA VAL A 206 20.44 1.99 6.93
C VAL A 206 20.79 0.49 6.87
N VAL A 207 22.08 0.18 6.72
CA VAL A 207 22.59 -1.20 6.79
C VAL A 207 22.72 -1.63 8.26
N PRO A 208 22.25 -2.82 8.65
CA PRO A 208 22.40 -3.30 10.02
C PRO A 208 23.86 -3.62 10.33
N GLU A 209 24.35 -3.15 11.49
CA GLU A 209 25.74 -3.38 11.94
C GLU A 209 26.02 -4.86 12.22
N ASP A 210 25.00 -5.60 12.66
CA ASP A 210 25.11 -7.04 12.91
C ASP A 210 25.20 -7.88 11.63
N LYS A 211 25.04 -7.27 10.44
CA LYS A 211 25.14 -7.99 9.16
C LYS A 211 26.43 -8.79 9.04
N GLY A 212 27.58 -8.18 9.36
CA GLY A 212 28.87 -8.85 9.28
C GLY A 212 28.94 -10.11 10.14
N LYS A 213 28.50 -10.00 11.40
CA LYS A 213 28.46 -11.14 12.33
C LYS A 213 27.51 -12.25 11.86
N ILE A 214 26.36 -11.88 11.32
CA ILE A 214 25.38 -12.84 10.81
C ILE A 214 25.95 -13.62 9.61
N LEU A 215 26.67 -12.93 8.72
CA LEU A 215 27.32 -13.57 7.56
C LEU A 215 28.48 -14.48 7.99
N GLU A 216 29.33 -14.04 8.92
CA GLU A 216 30.43 -14.85 9.45
C GLU A 216 29.95 -16.16 10.09
N LEU A 217 28.84 -16.10 10.84
CA LEU A 217 28.21 -17.29 11.43
C LEU A 217 27.69 -18.25 10.35
N ALA A 218 27.04 -17.72 9.31
CA ALA A 218 26.53 -18.53 8.20
C ALA A 218 27.68 -19.18 7.40
N ASP A 219 28.76 -18.44 7.13
CA ASP A 219 29.94 -18.97 6.45
C ASP A 219 30.62 -20.09 7.25
N ALA A 220 30.66 -19.96 8.59
CA ALA A 220 31.15 -21.02 9.46
C ALA A 220 30.28 -22.28 9.40
N GLU A 221 28.95 -22.14 9.46
CA GLU A 221 28.01 -23.25 9.33
C GLU A 221 28.15 -23.95 7.97
N VAL A 222 28.27 -23.19 6.87
CA VAL A 222 28.48 -23.74 5.52
C VAL A 222 29.80 -24.51 5.43
N LYS A 223 30.87 -24.00 6.05
CA LYS A 223 32.17 -24.66 6.09
C LYS A 223 32.13 -25.98 6.87
N ASP A 224 31.38 -26.03 7.97
CA ASP A 224 31.18 -27.27 8.73
C ASP A 224 30.42 -28.32 7.91
N ILE A 225 29.40 -27.92 7.16
CA ILE A 225 28.69 -28.82 6.23
C ILE A 225 29.60 -29.31 5.10
N GLN A 226 30.48 -28.45 4.57
CA GLN A 226 31.49 -28.86 3.58
C GLN A 226 32.49 -29.87 4.17
N ASN A 227 32.93 -29.69 5.42
CA ASN A 227 33.81 -30.64 6.10
C ASN A 227 33.15 -32.00 6.34
N GLN A 228 31.86 -32.00 6.69
CA GLN A 228 31.06 -33.23 6.81
C GLN A 228 30.96 -33.96 5.48
N TYR A 229 30.75 -33.22 4.39
CA TYR A 229 30.72 -33.78 3.03
C TYR A 229 32.08 -34.38 2.64
N ALA A 230 33.18 -33.66 2.89
CA ALA A 230 34.55 -34.15 2.63
C ALA A 230 34.89 -35.40 3.44
N SER A 231 34.28 -35.56 4.62
CA SER A 231 34.43 -36.74 5.48
C SER A 231 33.45 -37.88 5.13
N GLY A 232 32.58 -37.70 4.13
CA GLY A 232 31.60 -38.69 3.69
C GLY A 232 30.38 -38.88 4.60
N LEU A 233 30.13 -37.95 5.53
CA LEU A 233 28.99 -38.01 6.47
C LEU A 233 27.65 -37.62 5.84
N VAL A 234 27.68 -36.82 4.77
CA VAL A 234 26.47 -36.31 4.07
C VAL A 234 26.61 -36.51 2.58
N THR A 235 25.48 -36.69 1.89
CA THR A 235 25.44 -36.76 0.42
C THR A 235 25.49 -35.37 -0.21
N ASP A 236 25.77 -35.28 -1.51
CA ASP A 236 25.84 -33.97 -2.20
C ASP A 236 24.48 -33.27 -2.28
N GLY A 237 23.39 -34.02 -2.45
CA GLY A 237 22.03 -33.47 -2.43
C GLY A 237 21.65 -32.91 -1.05
N GLU A 238 21.99 -33.61 0.03
CA GLU A 238 21.77 -33.13 1.39
C GLU A 238 22.65 -31.92 1.73
N ARG A 239 23.92 -31.92 1.28
CA ARG A 239 24.81 -30.77 1.39
C ARG A 239 24.19 -29.54 0.72
N TYR A 240 23.75 -29.69 -0.53
CA TYR A 240 23.14 -28.60 -1.30
C TYR A 240 21.90 -28.03 -0.60
N ASN A 241 20.95 -28.88 -0.20
CA ASN A 241 19.73 -28.43 0.47
C ASN A 241 20.04 -27.71 1.80
N LYS A 242 20.96 -28.27 2.61
CA LYS A 242 21.36 -27.62 3.87
C LYS A 242 22.01 -26.26 3.65
N VAL A 243 22.88 -26.12 2.65
CA VAL A 243 23.52 -24.83 2.32
C VAL A 243 22.47 -23.80 1.89
N VAL A 244 21.52 -24.20 1.04
CA VAL A 244 20.41 -23.34 0.62
C VAL A 244 19.56 -22.90 1.82
N ASP A 245 19.24 -23.82 2.73
CA ASP A 245 18.44 -23.53 3.93
C ASP A 245 19.17 -22.56 4.89
N ILE A 246 20.47 -22.78 5.12
CA ILE A 246 21.31 -21.88 5.95
C ILE A 246 21.26 -20.46 5.38
N TRP A 247 21.46 -20.31 4.07
CA TRP A 247 21.46 -18.99 3.43
C TRP A 247 20.08 -18.34 3.39
N SER A 248 19.01 -19.13 3.20
CA SER A 248 17.63 -18.64 3.26
C SER A 248 17.31 -18.07 4.65
N HIS A 249 17.63 -18.82 5.70
CA HIS A 249 17.42 -18.39 7.09
C HIS A 249 18.29 -17.17 7.46
N THR A 250 19.54 -17.14 6.99
CA THR A 250 20.46 -16.03 7.18
C THR A 250 19.93 -14.75 6.53
N ASN A 251 19.41 -14.84 5.30
CA ASN A 251 18.81 -13.72 4.60
C ASN A 251 17.61 -13.14 5.38
N ASP A 252 16.76 -14.00 5.96
CA ASP A 252 15.64 -13.55 6.78
C ASP A 252 16.08 -12.93 8.11
N LYS A 253 17.16 -13.42 8.74
CA LYS A 253 17.76 -12.77 9.91
C LYS A 253 18.27 -11.37 9.60
N VAL A 254 19.02 -11.22 8.50
CA VAL A 254 19.53 -9.90 8.05
C VAL A 254 18.37 -8.96 7.75
N ALA A 255 17.32 -9.46 7.08
CA ALA A 255 16.12 -8.68 6.78
C ALA A 255 15.40 -8.20 8.05
N LYS A 256 15.22 -9.07 9.04
CA LYS A 256 14.60 -8.70 10.33
C LYS A 256 15.46 -7.70 11.10
N ALA A 257 16.78 -7.90 11.14
CA ALA A 257 17.70 -6.96 11.80
C ALA A 257 17.65 -5.57 11.16
N MET A 258 17.60 -5.51 9.82
CA MET A 258 17.46 -4.27 9.06
C MET A 258 16.12 -3.59 9.36
N MET A 259 15.00 -4.32 9.28
CA MET A 259 13.67 -3.74 9.54
C MET A 259 13.54 -3.24 10.97
N ASN A 260 14.02 -3.97 11.97
CA ASN A 260 13.96 -3.53 13.38
C ASN A 260 14.74 -2.22 13.62
N LYS A 261 15.84 -2.00 12.89
CA LYS A 261 16.65 -0.77 12.98
C LYS A 261 16.00 0.40 12.23
N LEU A 262 15.28 0.13 11.14
CA LEU A 262 14.55 1.12 10.35
C LEU A 262 13.18 1.49 10.94
N ASP A 263 12.54 0.56 11.64
CA ASP A 263 11.15 0.69 12.12
C ASP A 263 11.05 1.64 13.33
N SER A 264 12.04 1.62 14.22
CA SER A 264 11.99 2.40 15.46
C SER A 264 13.23 3.26 15.70
N GLU A 265 12.98 4.49 16.15
CA GLU A 265 13.98 5.43 16.63
C GLU A 265 13.73 5.73 18.11
N PHE A 266 14.80 6.00 18.86
CA PHE A 266 14.67 6.42 20.25
C PHE A 266 14.51 7.94 20.31
N VAL A 267 13.38 8.38 20.87
CA VAL A 267 13.07 9.80 21.05
C VAL A 267 12.97 10.08 22.55
N VAL A 268 13.46 11.25 22.96
CA VAL A 268 13.35 11.72 24.34
C VAL A 268 11.97 12.30 24.56
N ASP A 269 11.20 11.66 25.43
CA ASP A 269 9.87 12.11 25.82
C ASP A 269 9.93 13.39 26.68
N ALA A 270 8.79 14.05 26.90
CA ALA A 270 8.69 15.27 27.71
C ALA A 270 9.20 15.09 29.16
N ALA A 271 9.17 13.85 29.67
CA ALA A 271 9.71 13.47 30.98
C ALA A 271 11.22 13.14 30.97
N GLY A 272 11.92 13.31 29.84
CA GLY A 272 13.35 13.01 29.70
C GLY A 272 13.69 11.52 29.56
N LYS A 273 12.68 10.66 29.34
CA LYS A 273 12.88 9.22 29.15
C LYS A 273 12.97 8.87 27.67
N GLU A 274 13.90 7.98 27.32
CA GLU A 274 13.97 7.43 25.96
C GLU A 274 12.80 6.47 25.72
N VAL A 275 11.97 6.79 24.74
CA VAL A 275 10.85 5.97 24.30
C VAL A 275 11.07 5.61 22.84
N LYS A 276 10.76 4.36 22.49
CA LYS A 276 10.78 3.92 21.09
C LYS A 276 9.61 4.55 20.35
N HIS A 277 9.90 5.27 19.28
CA HIS A 277 8.91 5.87 18.39
C HIS A 277 9.10 5.29 16.97
N PRO A 278 8.03 5.04 16.21
CA PRO A 278 8.14 4.65 14.82
C PRO A 278 8.95 5.66 14.00
N SER A 279 9.98 5.21 13.31
CA SER A 279 10.94 6.08 12.60
C SER A 279 10.27 7.00 11.59
N PHE A 280 10.78 8.23 11.46
CA PHE A 280 10.42 9.17 10.40
C PHE A 280 11.34 9.07 9.17
N ASN A 281 12.13 8.00 9.04
CA ASN A 281 12.91 7.73 7.86
C ASN A 281 12.01 7.64 6.61
N SER A 282 12.40 8.33 5.54
CA SER A 282 11.62 8.44 4.30
C SER A 282 11.35 7.08 3.65
N ILE A 283 12.34 6.18 3.61
CA ILE A 283 12.22 4.86 2.99
C ILE A 283 11.26 3.98 3.80
N PHE A 284 11.38 4.02 5.13
CA PHE A 284 10.47 3.31 6.02
C PHE A 284 9.02 3.81 5.82
N MET A 285 8.82 5.13 5.84
CA MET A 285 7.51 5.74 5.62
C MET A 285 6.87 5.36 4.28
N MET A 286 7.64 5.30 3.20
CA MET A 286 7.14 4.91 1.88
C MET A 286 6.61 3.48 1.84
N ALA A 287 7.29 2.55 2.52
CA ALA A 287 6.87 1.16 2.59
C ALA A 287 5.74 0.92 3.61
N ASP A 288 5.81 1.52 4.81
CA ASP A 288 4.80 1.33 5.86
C ASP A 288 3.45 1.93 5.47
N SER A 289 3.47 3.12 4.85
CA SER A 289 2.25 3.74 4.29
C SER A 289 1.61 2.91 3.17
N GLY A 290 2.37 2.02 2.54
CA GLY A 290 1.98 1.30 1.33
C GLY A 290 1.90 2.21 0.08
N ALA A 291 2.49 3.39 0.14
CA ALA A 291 2.56 4.32 -0.98
C ALA A 291 3.39 3.74 -2.13
N ARG A 292 4.62 3.34 -1.84
CA ARG A 292 5.55 2.72 -2.81
C ARG A 292 6.66 1.99 -2.07
N GLY A 293 7.03 0.82 -2.58
CA GLY A 293 8.05 0.01 -1.93
C GLY A 293 7.44 -1.14 -1.11
N SER A 294 8.11 -2.28 -1.11
CA SER A 294 7.81 -3.38 -0.19
C SER A 294 9.00 -3.68 0.71
N ALA A 295 8.76 -4.34 1.84
CA ALA A 295 9.84 -4.78 2.73
C ALA A 295 10.88 -5.66 1.99
N ALA A 296 10.45 -6.40 0.96
CA ALA A 296 11.35 -7.18 0.11
C ALA A 296 12.26 -6.30 -0.75
N GLN A 297 11.79 -5.15 -1.23
CA GLN A 297 12.63 -4.20 -1.99
C GLN A 297 13.60 -3.46 -1.07
N ILE A 298 13.15 -3.03 0.12
CA ILE A 298 14.03 -2.41 1.12
C ILE A 298 15.13 -3.38 1.53
N ARG A 299 14.80 -4.67 1.70
CA ARG A 299 15.78 -5.74 1.99
C ARG A 299 16.90 -5.78 0.95
N GLN A 300 16.59 -5.59 -0.33
CA GLN A 300 17.62 -5.59 -1.39
C GLN A 300 18.48 -4.32 -1.39
N LEU A 301 17.96 -3.20 -0.90
CA LEU A 301 18.70 -1.93 -0.82
C LEU A 301 19.72 -1.93 0.31
N ALA A 302 19.32 -2.35 1.53
CA ALA A 302 20.14 -2.22 2.74
C ALA A 302 20.49 -3.56 3.43
N GLY A 303 19.81 -4.66 3.11
CA GLY A 303 20.08 -5.99 3.66
C GLY A 303 21.15 -6.76 2.89
N MET A 304 20.81 -7.96 2.45
CA MET A 304 21.52 -8.72 1.43
C MET A 304 20.52 -9.12 0.34
N ARG A 305 20.97 -9.30 -0.90
CA ARG A 305 20.07 -9.67 -1.99
C ARG A 305 19.63 -11.14 -1.90
N GLY A 306 20.49 -12.00 -1.37
CA GLY A 306 20.18 -13.40 -1.09
C GLY A 306 20.44 -14.34 -2.27
N LEU A 307 19.73 -15.47 -2.25
CA LEU A 307 19.86 -16.53 -3.24
C LEU A 307 19.20 -16.15 -4.57
N MET A 308 19.78 -16.60 -5.68
CA MET A 308 19.29 -16.35 -7.04
C MET A 308 18.98 -17.66 -7.75
N ALA A 309 17.91 -17.66 -8.55
CA ALA A 309 17.54 -18.80 -9.37
C ALA A 309 18.24 -18.75 -10.74
N LYS A 310 18.72 -19.90 -11.20
CA LYS A 310 19.16 -20.13 -12.57
C LYS A 310 17.94 -20.20 -13.52
N PRO A 311 18.15 -20.12 -14.84
CA PRO A 311 17.07 -20.24 -15.81
C PRO A 311 16.30 -21.56 -15.73
N ASP A 312 16.95 -22.64 -15.32
CA ASP A 312 16.37 -23.96 -15.09
C ASP A 312 15.46 -24.05 -13.85
N GLY A 313 15.48 -23.02 -12.98
CA GLY A 313 14.74 -22.97 -11.72
C GLY A 313 15.51 -23.48 -10.50
N SER A 314 16.72 -24.03 -10.68
CA SER A 314 17.60 -24.40 -9.57
C SER A 314 18.16 -23.16 -8.88
N ILE A 315 18.38 -23.24 -7.57
CA ILE A 315 18.94 -22.14 -6.78
C ILE A 315 20.47 -22.20 -6.82
N ILE A 316 21.13 -21.06 -7.02
CA ILE A 316 22.59 -20.97 -6.95
C ILE A 316 23.00 -21.01 -5.48
N GLU A 317 23.86 -21.96 -5.11
CA GLU A 317 24.30 -22.17 -3.72
C GLU A 317 25.10 -20.99 -3.15
N THR A 318 25.72 -20.18 -4.02
CA THR A 318 26.44 -18.96 -3.65
C THR A 318 25.48 -17.75 -3.66
N PRO A 319 25.11 -17.19 -2.50
CA PRO A 319 24.23 -16.03 -2.45
C PRO A 319 24.96 -14.74 -2.82
N ILE A 320 24.18 -13.69 -3.06
CA ILE A 320 24.67 -12.32 -3.14
C ILE A 320 24.58 -11.71 -1.75
N THR A 321 25.73 -11.59 -1.08
CA THR A 321 25.86 -11.02 0.28
C THR A 321 25.83 -9.49 0.30
N ALA A 322 26.22 -8.86 -0.81
CA ALA A 322 26.17 -7.42 -0.98
C ALA A 322 24.73 -6.91 -1.19
N ASN A 323 24.56 -5.61 -1.03
CA ASN A 323 23.33 -4.88 -1.31
C ASN A 323 23.57 -3.74 -2.32
N PHE A 324 22.50 -3.07 -2.75
CA PHE A 324 22.64 -1.97 -3.72
C PHE A 324 23.34 -0.74 -3.14
N ARG A 325 23.30 -0.51 -1.81
CA ARG A 325 24.05 0.58 -1.18
C ARG A 325 25.56 0.35 -1.22
N GLU A 326 26.01 -0.88 -0.97
CA GLU A 326 27.42 -1.29 -0.96
C GLU A 326 27.97 -1.51 -2.38
N GLY A 327 27.09 -1.83 -3.33
CA GLY A 327 27.46 -2.22 -4.69
C GLY A 327 27.71 -3.73 -4.82
N LEU A 328 27.55 -4.26 -6.03
CA LEU A 328 27.76 -5.68 -6.32
C LEU A 328 29.09 -5.88 -7.04
N ASP A 329 29.79 -6.97 -6.72
CA ASP A 329 30.94 -7.40 -7.52
C ASP A 329 30.49 -7.92 -8.92
N VAL A 330 31.46 -8.13 -9.81
CA VAL A 330 31.20 -8.56 -11.20
C VAL A 330 30.49 -9.91 -11.25
N LEU A 331 30.84 -10.86 -10.38
CA LEU A 331 30.28 -12.22 -10.37
C LEU A 331 28.85 -12.22 -9.81
N GLN A 332 28.62 -11.52 -8.70
CA GLN A 332 27.31 -11.30 -8.10
C GLN A 332 26.37 -10.58 -9.05
N TYR A 333 26.86 -9.54 -9.74
CA TYR A 333 26.08 -8.85 -10.74
C TYR A 333 25.72 -9.78 -11.90
N PHE A 334 26.69 -10.54 -12.43
CA PHE A 334 26.47 -11.53 -13.49
C PHE A 334 25.45 -12.60 -13.08
N ILE A 335 25.54 -13.12 -11.87
CA ILE A 335 24.55 -14.07 -11.32
C ILE A 335 23.15 -13.45 -11.33
N SER A 336 23.01 -12.19 -10.89
CA SER A 336 21.71 -11.51 -10.84
C SER A 336 21.05 -11.32 -12.21
N THR A 337 21.82 -11.34 -13.31
CA THR A 337 21.28 -11.15 -14.66
C THR A 337 20.38 -12.29 -15.13
N HIS A 338 20.61 -13.52 -14.65
CA HIS A 338 19.82 -14.69 -15.03
C HIS A 338 18.36 -14.53 -14.60
N GLY A 339 18.15 -14.21 -13.32
CA GLY A 339 16.82 -13.98 -12.75
C GLY A 339 16.14 -12.76 -13.37
N ALA A 340 16.87 -11.65 -13.54
CA ALA A 340 16.32 -10.43 -14.14
C ALA A 340 15.86 -10.65 -15.59
N ARG A 341 16.68 -11.29 -16.42
CA ARG A 341 16.34 -11.58 -17.82
C ARG A 341 15.16 -12.53 -17.94
N LYS A 342 15.14 -13.60 -17.13
CA LYS A 342 14.01 -14.54 -17.11
C LYS A 342 12.71 -13.85 -16.70
N GLY A 343 12.73 -13.02 -15.66
CA GLY A 343 11.56 -12.27 -15.22
C GLY A 343 10.99 -11.32 -16.29
N LEU A 344 11.87 -10.60 -17.00
CA LEU A 344 11.47 -9.73 -18.12
C LEU A 344 10.88 -10.54 -19.29
N ALA A 345 11.53 -11.64 -19.68
CA ALA A 345 11.06 -12.51 -20.74
C ALA A 345 9.71 -13.17 -20.39
N ASP A 346 9.56 -13.68 -19.16
CA ASP A 346 8.33 -14.30 -18.69
C ASP A 346 7.17 -13.31 -18.64
N THR A 347 7.44 -12.06 -18.24
CA THR A 347 6.41 -11.00 -18.22
C THR A 347 5.91 -10.72 -19.63
N ALA A 348 6.83 -10.57 -20.60
CA ALA A 348 6.47 -10.34 -22.00
C ALA A 348 5.67 -11.52 -22.60
N LEU A 349 6.03 -12.77 -22.27
CA LEU A 349 5.32 -13.97 -22.73
C LEU A 349 3.93 -14.11 -22.07
N LYS A 350 3.81 -13.79 -20.77
CA LYS A 350 2.54 -13.90 -20.03
C LYS A 350 1.49 -12.92 -20.52
N THR A 351 1.87 -11.75 -21.02
CA THR A 351 0.94 -10.76 -21.59
C THR A 351 0.06 -11.36 -22.68
N ALA A 352 0.63 -12.17 -23.58
CA ALA A 352 -0.12 -12.84 -24.63
C ALA A 352 -1.12 -13.88 -24.07
N ASN A 353 -0.70 -14.63 -23.05
CA ASN A 353 -1.52 -15.68 -22.45
C ASN A 353 -2.74 -15.11 -21.69
N SER A 354 -2.55 -14.02 -20.95
CA SER A 354 -3.65 -13.36 -20.22
C SER A 354 -4.73 -12.85 -21.19
N GLY A 355 -4.34 -12.17 -22.27
CA GLY A 355 -5.30 -11.70 -23.28
C GLY A 355 -6.02 -12.85 -23.99
N TYR A 356 -5.31 -13.94 -24.28
CA TYR A 356 -5.90 -15.14 -24.86
C TYR A 356 -6.93 -15.80 -23.94
N LEU A 357 -6.64 -15.89 -22.63
CA LEU A 357 -7.59 -16.44 -21.66
C LEU A 357 -8.85 -15.58 -21.56
N THR A 358 -8.70 -14.25 -21.47
CA THR A 358 -9.85 -13.34 -21.44
C THR A 358 -10.72 -13.49 -22.68
N ARG A 359 -10.11 -13.58 -23.87
CA ARG A 359 -10.85 -13.83 -25.11
C ARG A 359 -11.65 -15.13 -25.04
N ARG A 360 -11.04 -16.23 -24.62
CA ARG A 360 -11.73 -17.53 -24.48
C ARG A 360 -12.90 -17.48 -23.50
N LEU A 361 -12.75 -16.74 -22.40
CA LEU A 361 -13.83 -16.57 -21.42
C LEU A 361 -14.98 -15.75 -22.00
N VAL A 362 -14.67 -14.68 -22.74
CA VAL A 362 -15.66 -13.87 -23.44
C VAL A 362 -16.38 -14.71 -24.50
N ASP A 363 -15.66 -15.45 -25.34
CA ASP A 363 -16.23 -16.30 -26.40
C ASP A 363 -17.27 -17.32 -25.87
N VAL A 364 -17.14 -17.76 -24.60
CA VAL A 364 -18.05 -18.73 -23.97
C VAL A 364 -19.23 -18.03 -23.26
N ALA A 365 -19.03 -16.85 -22.69
CA ALA A 365 -20.01 -16.18 -21.83
C ALA A 365 -20.70 -14.96 -22.50
N GLN A 366 -20.37 -14.64 -23.75
CA GLN A 366 -20.83 -13.43 -24.44
C GLN A 366 -22.37 -13.32 -24.53
N ASP A 367 -23.06 -14.43 -24.74
CA ASP A 367 -24.52 -14.44 -24.92
C ASP A 367 -25.29 -14.53 -23.59
N LEU A 368 -24.61 -14.52 -22.44
CA LEU A 368 -25.24 -14.57 -21.13
C LEU A 368 -25.71 -13.18 -20.70
N VAL A 369 -27.04 -13.00 -20.61
CA VAL A 369 -27.69 -11.73 -20.23
C VAL A 369 -28.77 -12.00 -19.18
N VAL A 370 -28.95 -11.06 -18.25
CA VAL A 370 -30.07 -11.10 -17.28
C VAL A 370 -31.36 -10.69 -17.99
N THR A 371 -32.29 -11.62 -18.16
CA THR A 371 -33.55 -11.41 -18.91
C THR A 371 -34.80 -11.29 -18.04
N GLU A 372 -34.75 -11.79 -16.80
CA GLU A 372 -35.87 -11.83 -15.85
C GLU A 372 -35.40 -11.45 -14.45
N GLU A 373 -36.31 -10.91 -13.62
CA GLU A 373 -36.00 -10.48 -12.25
C GLU A 373 -35.91 -11.65 -11.26
N ASP A 374 -36.82 -12.63 -11.35
CA ASP A 374 -36.83 -13.82 -10.50
C ASP A 374 -37.27 -15.05 -11.32
N CYS A 375 -36.45 -16.10 -11.29
CA CYS A 375 -36.74 -17.38 -11.93
C CYS A 375 -37.61 -18.31 -11.05
N GLY A 376 -37.81 -17.98 -9.77
CA GLY A 376 -38.65 -18.71 -8.83
C GLY A 376 -38.08 -20.04 -8.31
N THR A 377 -36.78 -20.30 -8.52
CA THR A 377 -36.14 -21.55 -8.08
C THR A 377 -35.87 -21.59 -6.58
N GLY A 378 -36.12 -22.72 -5.94
CA GLY A 378 -35.73 -22.98 -4.54
C GLY A 378 -34.33 -23.59 -4.39
N ASN A 379 -33.64 -23.86 -5.50
CA ASN A 379 -32.33 -24.51 -5.49
C ASN A 379 -31.22 -23.46 -5.37
N GLY A 380 -30.27 -23.69 -4.46
CA GLY A 380 -29.09 -22.85 -4.26
C GLY A 380 -27.86 -23.68 -3.90
N LEU A 381 -26.75 -22.99 -3.67
CA LEU A 381 -25.50 -23.61 -3.25
C LEU A 381 -25.20 -23.24 -1.80
N TRP A 382 -24.76 -24.23 -1.01
CA TRP A 382 -24.28 -23.99 0.36
C TRP A 382 -22.89 -23.34 0.31
N VAL A 383 -22.78 -22.13 0.84
CA VAL A 383 -21.52 -21.39 0.92
C VAL A 383 -20.99 -21.46 2.35
N THR A 384 -19.74 -21.89 2.51
CA THR A 384 -19.01 -21.96 3.78
C THR A 384 -17.76 -21.07 3.74
N PRO A 385 -17.19 -20.66 4.88
CA PRO A 385 -15.87 -20.04 4.87
C PRO A 385 -14.84 -20.98 4.23
N LEU A 386 -13.90 -20.43 3.47
CA LEU A 386 -12.80 -21.22 2.90
C LEU A 386 -11.73 -21.38 3.97
N VAL A 387 -11.56 -22.61 4.46
CA VAL A 387 -10.54 -22.96 5.46
C VAL A 387 -9.47 -23.79 4.78
N ASP A 388 -8.23 -23.33 4.84
CA ASP A 388 -7.06 -24.05 4.35
C ASP A 388 -6.04 -24.17 5.50
N GLY A 389 -5.57 -25.40 5.77
CA GLY A 389 -4.58 -25.65 6.82
C GLY A 389 -4.96 -25.27 8.26
N GLY A 390 -6.21 -24.91 8.54
CA GLY A 390 -6.69 -24.46 9.86
C GLY A 390 -6.91 -22.95 9.97
N ASP A 391 -6.45 -22.17 8.98
CA ASP A 391 -6.70 -20.74 8.89
C ASP A 391 -7.88 -20.45 7.96
N VAL A 392 -8.69 -19.47 8.33
CA VAL A 392 -9.78 -18.97 7.47
C VAL A 392 -9.17 -18.07 6.41
N VAL A 393 -8.98 -18.60 5.20
CA VAL A 393 -8.44 -17.85 4.05
C VAL A 393 -9.44 -16.81 3.57
N GLU A 394 -10.72 -17.18 3.51
CA GLU A 394 -11.80 -16.27 3.11
C GLU A 394 -13.01 -16.39 4.05
N PRO A 395 -13.39 -15.30 4.74
CA PRO A 395 -14.48 -15.33 5.69
C PRO A 395 -15.84 -15.40 4.98
N LEU A 396 -16.81 -16.04 5.64
CA LEU A 396 -18.17 -16.22 5.11
C LEU A 396 -18.83 -14.89 4.71
N ARG A 397 -18.58 -13.82 5.49
CA ARG A 397 -19.10 -12.47 5.21
C ARG A 397 -18.73 -11.99 3.81
N VAL A 398 -17.50 -12.23 3.36
CA VAL A 398 -17.03 -11.79 2.03
C VAL A 398 -17.67 -12.62 0.94
N ARG A 399 -17.80 -13.94 1.15
CA ARG A 399 -18.36 -14.86 0.14
C ARG A 399 -19.87 -14.67 -0.12
N VAL A 400 -20.61 -14.18 0.88
CA VAL A 400 -22.08 -14.08 0.84
C VAL A 400 -22.56 -12.63 0.59
N LEU A 401 -21.70 -11.63 0.76
CA LEU A 401 -22.10 -10.23 0.56
C LEU A 401 -22.61 -9.99 -0.87
N GLY A 402 -23.87 -9.58 -0.99
CA GLY A 402 -24.49 -9.23 -2.28
C GLY A 402 -24.95 -10.40 -3.15
N ARG A 403 -24.98 -11.62 -2.61
CA ARG A 403 -25.56 -12.81 -3.26
C ARG A 403 -27.03 -12.99 -2.95
#